data_AF-A0A2G3JAX0-F1
#
_entry.id   AF-A0A2G3JAX0-F1
#
_cell.length_a   1.000
_cell.length_b   1.000
_cell.length_c   1.000
_cell.angle_alpha   90.00
_cell.angle_beta   90.00
_cell.angle_gamma   90.00
#
_symmetry.space_group_name_H-M   'P 1'
#
loop_
_entity.id
_entity.type
_entity.pdbx_description
1 polymer ?
#
loop_
_entity_poly.entity_id
_entity_poly.type
_entity_poly.pdbx_seq_one_letter_code
_entity_poly.pdbx_strand_id
1 'polypeptide(L)'
;MRISFILLMALTLISCNKSPAPFTKPHISSQSTPAASPASGKKTKKIIRRAEDCLHFSGEFGGDQSERDKEVSQEMDKLRCDTIAADLNKLNQRLPKDSPLAPKVKALLREYQN
;
A
#
# COMPACT_ATOMS: atom_id res chain seq x y z
N MET A 1 7.91 -15.53 50.82
CA MET A 1 7.38 -14.63 51.87
C MET A 1 7.36 -13.22 51.33
N ARG A 2 6.29 -12.48 51.66
CA ARG A 2 5.87 -11.17 51.15
C ARG A 2 6.92 -10.07 51.40
N ILE A 3 6.83 -8.99 50.62
CA ILE A 3 7.30 -7.58 50.82
C ILE A 3 7.74 -7.09 49.41
N SER A 4 7.29 -6.02 48.78
CA SER A 4 6.65 -4.80 49.24
C SER A 4 5.77 -4.22 48.13
N PHE A 5 4.52 -3.89 48.45
CA PHE A 5 3.69 -2.98 47.68
C PHE A 5 4.20 -1.56 47.94
N ILE A 6 4.77 -0.89 46.94
CA ILE A 6 4.95 0.57 46.97
C ILE A 6 4.08 1.16 45.87
N LEU A 7 2.85 1.41 46.31
CA LEU A 7 1.90 2.36 45.76
C LEU A 7 2.48 3.77 45.96
N LEU A 8 2.72 4.52 44.88
CA LEU A 8 2.51 5.97 44.76
C LEU A 8 3.19 6.48 43.48
N MET A 9 2.40 6.80 42.45
CA MET A 9 2.74 7.93 41.57
C MET A 9 1.42 8.56 41.10
N ALA A 10 0.99 9.56 41.87
CA ALA A 10 -0.03 10.51 41.47
C ALA A 10 0.52 11.37 40.33
N LEU A 11 0.04 11.18 39.11
CA LEU A 11 0.33 12.11 38.02
C LEU A 11 -0.75 13.19 37.94
N THR A 12 -0.32 14.31 38.53
CA THR A 12 -0.73 15.70 38.38
C THR A 12 -1.57 16.07 37.14
N LEU A 13 -2.64 16.79 37.45
CA LEU A 13 -3.55 17.54 36.58
C LEU A 13 -2.80 18.34 35.51
N ILE A 14 -3.07 18.04 34.23
CA ILE A 14 -2.62 18.88 33.12
C ILE A 14 -3.66 19.98 32.91
N SER A 15 -3.17 21.19 33.12
CA SER A 15 -3.81 22.48 33.01
C SER A 15 -4.57 22.66 31.69
N CYS A 16 -5.86 23.01 31.78
CA CYS A 16 -6.53 23.76 30.74
C CYS A 16 -5.81 25.10 30.60
N ASN A 17 -5.27 25.40 29.42
CA ASN A 17 -4.83 26.76 29.09
C ASN A 17 -5.60 27.31 27.91
N LYS A 18 -5.97 28.58 28.07
CA LYS A 18 -7.13 29.24 27.47
C LYS A 18 -6.68 30.31 26.49
N SER A 19 -7.28 30.28 25.29
CA SER A 19 -7.48 31.38 24.32
C SER A 19 -6.26 31.95 23.57
N PRO A 20 -6.43 32.84 22.56
CA PRO A 20 -6.99 32.60 21.22
C PRO A 20 -6.06 33.10 20.08
N ALA A 21 -6.50 32.88 18.82
CA ALA A 21 -5.89 33.19 17.51
C ALA A 21 -5.34 34.64 17.35
N PRO A 22 -4.46 34.98 16.37
CA PRO A 22 -4.72 34.83 14.92
C PRO A 22 -3.47 34.52 14.04
N PHE A 23 -3.50 33.46 13.24
CA PHE A 23 -2.46 33.22 12.22
C PHE A 23 -2.99 33.46 10.81
N THR A 24 -2.65 34.63 10.31
CA THR A 24 -2.15 34.92 8.95
C THR A 24 -2.19 33.78 7.92
N LYS A 25 -3.04 33.93 6.89
CA LYS A 25 -2.67 33.57 5.49
C LYS A 25 -1.46 34.44 5.09
N PRO A 26 -0.58 34.10 4.11
CA PRO A 26 -0.61 32.97 3.16
C PRO A 26 0.75 32.26 3.00
N HIS A 27 0.76 31.00 2.57
CA HIS A 27 1.69 30.55 1.53
C HIS A 27 1.19 29.20 1.02
N ILE A 28 0.63 29.21 -0.19
CA ILE A 28 0.56 27.98 -1.00
C ILE A 28 2.02 27.65 -1.29
N SER A 29 2.61 26.86 -0.41
CA SER A 29 3.84 26.13 -0.70
C SER A 29 3.42 25.10 -1.74
N SER A 30 3.53 25.49 -3.00
CA SER A 30 3.56 24.58 -4.13
C SER A 30 4.67 23.58 -3.83
N GLN A 31 4.26 22.44 -3.26
CA GLN A 31 5.08 21.25 -3.16
C GLN A 31 5.34 20.80 -4.61
N SER A 32 6.39 21.36 -5.21
CA SER A 32 7.09 20.76 -6.33
C SER A 32 7.75 19.48 -5.80
N THR A 33 6.94 18.44 -5.70
CA THR A 33 7.44 17.07 -5.69
C THR A 33 8.24 16.87 -6.97
N PRO A 34 9.43 16.26 -6.91
CA PRO A 34 10.16 15.91 -8.12
C PRO A 34 9.27 14.97 -8.92
N ALA A 35 8.79 15.44 -10.06
CA ALA A 35 7.93 14.69 -10.94
C ALA A 35 8.68 13.43 -11.39
N ALA A 36 8.43 12.31 -10.72
CA ALA A 36 8.62 11.01 -11.32
C ALA A 36 7.93 11.07 -12.68
N SER A 37 8.71 10.96 -13.76
CA SER A 37 8.24 11.22 -15.12
C SER A 37 6.85 10.60 -15.35
N PRO A 38 5.88 11.35 -15.89
CA PRO A 38 4.48 10.89 -16.00
C PRO A 38 4.34 9.55 -16.74
N ALA A 39 5.29 9.22 -17.63
CA ALA A 39 5.38 7.92 -18.29
C ALA A 39 5.69 6.77 -17.31
N SER A 40 6.58 6.99 -16.34
CA SER A 40 6.91 6.03 -15.27
C SER A 40 5.70 5.78 -14.36
N GLY A 41 4.94 6.84 -14.05
CA GLY A 41 3.71 6.74 -13.28
C GLY A 41 2.64 5.88 -13.96
N LYS A 42 2.41 6.06 -15.28
CA LYS A 42 1.46 5.24 -16.03
C LYS A 42 1.85 3.76 -16.05
N LYS A 43 3.13 3.45 -16.30
CA LYS A 43 3.63 2.07 -16.28
C LYS A 43 3.46 1.41 -14.91
N THR A 44 3.81 2.14 -13.85
CA THR A 44 3.64 1.69 -12.45
C THR A 44 2.18 1.34 -12.17
N LYS A 45 1.26 2.24 -12.50
CA LYS A 45 -0.19 2.02 -12.32
C LYS A 45 -0.70 0.82 -13.11
N LYS A 46 -0.21 0.58 -14.33
CA LYS A 46 -0.59 -0.58 -15.14
C LYS A 46 -0.16 -1.91 -14.50
N ILE A 47 1.04 -1.97 -13.94
CA ILE A 47 1.52 -3.18 -13.24
C ILE A 47 0.69 -3.42 -11.97
N ILE A 48 0.44 -2.37 -11.18
CA ILE A 48 -0.41 -2.44 -9.98
C ILE A 48 -1.79 -2.96 -10.35
N ARG A 49 -2.44 -2.37 -11.36
CA ARG A 49 -3.79 -2.77 -11.77
C ARG A 49 -3.85 -4.23 -12.20
N ARG A 50 -2.88 -4.66 -13.01
CA ARG A 50 -2.80 -6.04 -13.46
C ARG A 50 -2.61 -7.02 -12.30
N ALA A 51 -1.83 -6.64 -11.28
CA ALA A 51 -1.67 -7.46 -10.07
C ALA A 51 -2.97 -7.59 -9.27
N GLU A 52 -3.76 -6.51 -9.18
CA GLU A 52 -5.08 -6.53 -8.55
C GLU A 52 -6.06 -7.42 -9.34
N ASP A 53 -6.09 -7.29 -10.66
CA ASP A 53 -6.96 -8.10 -11.51
C ASP A 53 -6.58 -9.59 -11.40
N CYS A 54 -5.28 -9.92 -11.37
CA CYS A 54 -4.81 -11.30 -11.15
C CYS A 54 -5.22 -11.87 -9.77
N LEU A 55 -5.15 -11.07 -8.70
CA LEU A 55 -5.60 -11.51 -7.38
C LEU A 55 -7.11 -11.73 -7.35
N HIS A 56 -7.87 -10.86 -8.02
CA HIS A 56 -9.32 -11.01 -8.15
C HIS A 56 -9.69 -12.33 -8.82
N PHE A 57 -9.11 -12.63 -9.99
CA PHE A 57 -9.39 -13.88 -10.71
C PHE A 57 -8.87 -15.12 -9.96
N SER A 58 -7.73 -15.02 -9.28
CA SER A 58 -7.23 -16.12 -8.44
C SER A 58 -8.20 -16.49 -7.31
N GLY A 59 -8.97 -15.52 -6.79
CA GLY A 59 -10.02 -15.78 -5.80
C GLY A 59 -11.29 -16.39 -6.37
N GLU A 60 -11.45 -16.35 -7.70
CA GLU A 60 -12.59 -16.98 -8.40
C GLU A 60 -12.28 -18.41 -8.87
N PHE A 61 -11.01 -18.81 -8.92
CA PHE A 61 -10.59 -20.13 -9.37
C PHE A 61 -10.89 -21.20 -8.30
N GLY A 62 -11.83 -22.09 -8.58
CA GLY A 62 -12.29 -23.13 -7.66
C GLY A 62 -11.44 -24.41 -7.69
N GLY A 63 -10.73 -24.66 -8.78
CA GLY A 63 -9.96 -25.89 -9.01
C GLY A 63 -10.84 -27.11 -9.33
N ASP A 64 -12.10 -26.91 -9.70
CA ASP A 64 -13.09 -27.96 -9.99
C ASP A 64 -13.18 -28.32 -11.49
N GLN A 65 -12.39 -27.65 -12.34
CA GLN A 65 -12.37 -27.85 -13.79
C GLN A 65 -13.71 -27.54 -14.48
N SER A 66 -14.60 -26.80 -13.83
CA SER A 66 -15.82 -26.28 -14.42
C SER A 66 -15.53 -25.39 -15.64
N GLU A 67 -16.55 -25.11 -16.44
CA GLU A 67 -16.43 -24.11 -17.52
C GLU A 67 -16.02 -22.74 -16.96
N ARG A 68 -16.47 -22.41 -15.74
CA ARG A 68 -16.07 -21.18 -15.07
C ARG A 68 -14.57 -21.16 -14.76
N ASP A 69 -14.02 -22.25 -14.25
CA ASP A 69 -12.57 -22.36 -14.00
C ASP A 69 -11.75 -22.20 -15.28
N LYS A 70 -12.24 -22.74 -16.40
CA LYS A 70 -11.58 -22.59 -17.71
C LYS A 70 -11.61 -21.13 -18.17
N GLU A 71 -12.74 -20.44 -18.03
CA GLU A 71 -12.85 -19.00 -18.34
C GLU A 71 -11.90 -18.17 -17.48
N VAL A 72 -11.90 -18.40 -16.16
CA VAL A 72 -11.03 -17.70 -15.20
C VAL A 72 -9.56 -17.93 -15.55
N SER A 73 -9.18 -19.18 -15.85
CA SER A 73 -7.81 -19.53 -16.26
C SER A 73 -7.39 -18.78 -17.53
N GLN A 74 -8.27 -18.71 -18.53
CA GLN A 74 -8.01 -17.96 -19.76
C GLN A 74 -7.82 -16.46 -19.51
N GLU A 75 -8.59 -15.86 -18.60
CA GLU A 75 -8.41 -14.45 -18.22
C GLU A 75 -7.09 -14.23 -17.47
N MET A 76 -6.72 -15.15 -16.55
CA MET A 76 -5.43 -15.10 -15.86
C MET A 76 -4.25 -15.23 -16.82
N ASP A 77 -4.35 -16.08 -17.85
CA ASP A 77 -3.35 -16.24 -18.89
C ASP A 77 -3.22 -14.97 -19.75
N LYS A 78 -4.34 -14.36 -20.16
CA LYS A 78 -4.34 -13.07 -20.89
C LYS A 78 -3.66 -11.96 -20.09
N LEU A 79 -3.89 -11.94 -18.78
CA LEU A 79 -3.26 -11.00 -17.85
C LEU A 79 -1.80 -11.37 -17.53
N ARG A 80 -1.33 -12.55 -17.94
CA ARG A 80 0.01 -13.07 -17.65
C ARG A 80 0.30 -13.07 -16.15
N CYS A 81 -0.62 -13.62 -15.37
CA CYS A 81 -0.52 -13.66 -13.91
C CYS A 81 0.69 -14.48 -13.41
N ASP A 82 1.20 -15.40 -14.21
CA ASP A 82 2.46 -16.13 -13.99
C ASP A 82 3.69 -15.22 -13.83
N THR A 83 3.71 -14.06 -14.50
CA THR A 83 4.86 -13.14 -14.51
C THR A 83 4.73 -11.96 -13.55
N ILE A 84 3.56 -11.78 -12.92
CA ILE A 84 3.26 -10.54 -12.21
C ILE A 84 4.13 -10.34 -10.95
N ALA A 85 4.46 -11.41 -10.23
CA ALA A 85 5.34 -11.35 -9.06
C ALA A 85 6.75 -10.86 -9.45
N ALA A 86 7.28 -11.31 -10.59
CA ALA A 86 8.57 -10.84 -11.10
C ALA A 86 8.51 -9.36 -11.50
N ASP A 87 7.40 -8.91 -12.08
CA ASP A 87 7.20 -7.50 -12.45
C ASP A 87 7.03 -6.58 -11.22
N LEU A 88 6.33 -7.04 -10.18
CA LEU A 88 6.24 -6.33 -8.90
C LEU A 88 7.61 -6.22 -8.21
N ASN A 89 8.40 -7.29 -8.23
CA ASN A 89 9.78 -7.25 -7.72
C ASN A 89 10.64 -6.22 -8.46
N LYS A 90 10.64 -6.26 -9.79
CA LYS A 90 11.37 -5.28 -10.63
C LYS A 90 10.88 -3.86 -10.38
N LEU A 91 9.58 -3.68 -10.20
CA LEU A 91 8.99 -2.38 -9.91
C LEU A 91 9.43 -1.86 -8.55
N ASN A 92 9.37 -2.69 -7.49
CA ASN A 92 9.79 -2.33 -6.14
C ASN A 92 11.27 -1.91 -6.07
N GLN A 93 12.13 -2.53 -6.87
CA GLN A 93 13.56 -2.18 -6.96
C GLN A 93 13.81 -0.81 -7.62
N ARG A 94 12.95 -0.40 -8.56
CA ARG A 94 13.16 0.81 -9.38
C ARG A 94 12.32 2.00 -8.94
N LEU A 95 11.25 1.76 -8.18
CA LEU A 95 10.35 2.79 -7.73
C LEU A 95 11.03 3.64 -6.64
N PRO A 96 11.03 4.98 -6.73
CA PRO A 96 11.57 5.84 -5.70
C PRO A 96 10.93 5.57 -4.33
N LYS A 97 11.73 5.64 -3.26
CA LYS A 97 11.26 5.32 -1.89
C LYS A 97 10.19 6.31 -1.40
N ASP A 98 10.23 7.54 -1.87
CA ASP A 98 9.27 8.62 -1.61
C ASP A 98 8.05 8.58 -2.55
N SER A 99 7.99 7.62 -3.48
CA SER A 99 6.84 7.48 -4.36
C SER A 99 5.59 7.16 -3.54
N PRO A 100 4.46 7.86 -3.79
CA PRO A 100 3.19 7.55 -3.11
C PRO A 100 2.66 6.14 -3.44
N LEU A 101 3.20 5.48 -4.48
CA LEU A 101 2.83 4.13 -4.87
C LEU A 101 3.67 3.05 -4.19
N ALA A 102 4.79 3.41 -3.53
CA ALA A 102 5.70 2.44 -2.93
C ALA A 102 5.06 1.57 -1.84
N PRO A 103 4.21 2.09 -0.92
CA PRO A 103 3.53 1.25 0.05
C PRO A 103 2.61 0.22 -0.61
N LYS A 104 1.90 0.62 -1.67
CA LYS A 104 0.98 -0.25 -2.41
C LYS A 104 1.71 -1.37 -3.15
N VAL A 105 2.84 -1.06 -3.81
CA VAL A 105 3.67 -2.08 -4.48
C VAL A 105 4.22 -3.07 -3.46
N LYS A 106 4.69 -2.62 -2.29
CA LYS A 106 5.17 -3.52 -1.23
C LYS A 106 4.06 -4.40 -0.66
N ALA A 107 2.84 -3.88 -0.50
CA ALA A 107 1.70 -4.66 -0.03
C ALA A 107 1.35 -5.77 -1.03
N LEU A 108 1.21 -5.42 -2.32
CA LEU A 108 0.98 -6.42 -3.36
C LEU A 108 2.10 -7.46 -3.41
N LEU A 109 3.37 -7.04 -3.29
CA LEU A 109 4.47 -7.98 -3.33
C LEU A 109 4.42 -9.01 -2.19
N ARG A 110 3.97 -8.62 -0.98
CA ARG A 110 3.78 -9.56 0.13
C ARG A 110 2.68 -10.55 -0.16
N GLU A 111 1.57 -10.10 -0.75
CA GLU A 111 0.46 -10.98 -1.11
C GLU A 111 0.90 -12.10 -2.06
N TYR A 112 1.75 -11.78 -3.04
CA TYR A 112 2.31 -12.76 -3.99
C TYR A 112 3.47 -13.61 -3.42
N GLN A 113 3.90 -13.37 -2.18
CA GLN A 113 4.99 -14.12 -1.52
C GLN A 113 4.50 -15.04 -0.40
N ASN A 114 3.24 -14.90 0.00
CA ASN A 114 2.58 -15.79 0.95
C ASN A 114 2.13 -17.07 0.25
#